data_AF-A0A5M3MBZ4-F1
#
_entry.id   AF-A0A5M3MBZ4-F1
#
_cell.length_a   1.000
_cell.length_b   1.000
_cell.length_c   1.000
_cell.angle_alpha   90.00
_cell.angle_beta   90.00
_cell.angle_gamma   90.00
#
_symmetry.space_group_name_H-M   'P 1'
#
loop_
_entity.id
_entity.type
_entity.pdbx_description
1 polymer ?
#
loop_
_entity_poly.entity_id
_entity_poly.type
_entity_poly.pdbx_seq_one_letter_code
_entity_poly.pdbx_strand_id
1 'polypeptide(L)'
;MSSDDETSSGESAPMRFWRIPRPKRRYLKKQLPLLKEESRICIENFLDYRAARTRAEFPRSRSAAVLIALFVGREGDLYVLLSRRAAELRTYAGDTALPGGKVEPEDRSIEDTARREAYEEIGLPQDRVKVPLLCVMEPFLARNQVIVTPVVVLILDKTLQPQLNGFEVATLFSHPLRSFLDSTPPFPAPRSEPYHTWSDHAFGETGTTRVHRFLTGREAGGIKPVFGLTANILVAAASLGYGRPPSFEAQPPNAPTPRQQIARAIIMPGSALNEACRTEGISPDDAAGRLLRPPFAFNAPRVLEWARIGAQWDDLLSDDEDSPAPKAKPMIDATQLAVPAPTALADPASAADVVDAATRRGFVPPKIPTPPTPPT
;
A
#
# COMPACT_ATOMS: atom_id res chain seq x y z
N MET A 1 -19.11 57.18 8.32
CA MET A 1 -19.47 57.47 6.91
C MET A 1 -18.22 58.07 6.31
N SER A 2 -17.48 57.45 5.40
CA SER A 2 -17.79 56.44 4.39
C SER A 2 -16.73 55.33 4.38
N SER A 3 -17.24 54.14 4.14
CA SER A 3 -16.60 52.91 3.72
C SER A 3 -16.30 52.96 2.22
N ASP A 4 -15.11 52.55 1.80
CA ASP A 4 -14.79 52.04 0.45
C ASP A 4 -13.68 50.99 0.65
N ASP A 5 -14.06 49.70 0.74
CA ASP A 5 -14.02 48.71 -0.35
C ASP A 5 -12.61 48.16 -0.63
N GLU A 6 -12.12 47.33 0.30
CA GLU A 6 -11.10 46.33 -0.01
C GLU A 6 -11.78 45.09 -0.60
N THR A 7 -11.97 45.09 -1.92
CA THR A 7 -12.20 43.87 -2.68
C THR A 7 -10.91 43.04 -2.68
N SER A 8 -10.69 42.30 -1.60
CA SER A 8 -9.74 41.18 -1.58
C SER A 8 -10.28 40.08 -2.48
N SER A 9 -9.93 40.13 -3.76
CA SER A 9 -10.03 39.02 -4.69
C SER A 9 -9.17 37.87 -4.17
N GLY A 10 -9.78 37.00 -3.35
CA GLY A 10 -9.19 35.75 -2.93
C GLY A 10 -9.07 34.82 -4.13
N GLU A 11 -7.97 34.95 -4.88
CA GLU A 11 -7.53 33.90 -5.80
C GLU A 11 -7.35 32.62 -5.00
N SER A 12 -8.31 31.71 -5.12
CA SER A 12 -8.24 30.37 -4.54
C SER A 12 -7.06 29.66 -5.19
N ALA A 13 -5.92 29.63 -4.50
CA ALA A 13 -4.78 28.84 -4.92
C ALA A 13 -5.23 27.40 -5.24
N PRO A 14 -4.84 26.82 -6.38
CA PRO A 14 -5.35 25.52 -6.80
C PRO A 14 -4.99 24.45 -5.76
N MET A 15 -6.03 23.86 -5.17
CA MET A 15 -5.95 22.83 -4.14
C MET A 15 -5.15 21.63 -4.66
N ARG A 16 -4.02 21.35 -4.00
CA ARG A 16 -3.15 20.23 -4.34
C ARG A 16 -3.67 18.96 -3.66
N PHE A 17 -4.44 18.15 -4.40
CA PHE A 17 -5.05 16.87 -4.00
C PHE A 17 -4.13 15.88 -3.24
N TRP A 18 -2.80 16.09 -3.30
CA TRP A 18 -1.77 15.20 -2.75
C TRP A 18 -0.80 15.84 -1.74
N ARG A 19 -0.98 17.13 -1.35
CA ARG A 19 -0.17 17.76 -0.28
C ARG A 19 -0.94 17.77 1.03
N ILE A 20 -0.85 16.66 1.74
CA ILE A 20 -1.48 16.51 3.05
C ILE A 20 -0.41 16.69 4.15
N PRO A 21 -0.64 17.55 5.16
CA PRO A 21 0.26 17.67 6.30
C PRO A 21 0.36 16.33 7.05
N ARG A 22 1.59 15.82 7.21
CA ARG A 22 1.89 14.62 7.99
C ARG A 22 2.47 15.01 9.36
N PRO A 23 2.21 14.23 10.43
CA PRO A 23 2.81 14.51 11.72
C PRO A 23 4.34 14.40 11.65
N LYS A 24 5.03 15.27 12.39
CA LYS A 24 6.49 15.14 12.54
C LYS A 24 6.80 13.88 13.35
N ARG A 25 7.82 13.11 12.98
CA ARG A 25 8.25 11.90 13.71
C ARG A 25 8.46 12.14 15.21
N ARG A 26 9.03 13.31 15.58
CA ARG A 26 9.22 13.71 16.98
C ARG A 26 7.92 13.86 17.76
N TYR A 27 6.83 14.28 17.12
CA TYR A 27 5.52 14.38 17.75
C TYR A 27 4.97 12.98 18.07
N LEU A 28 4.99 12.08 17.09
CA LEU A 28 4.53 10.69 17.28
C LEU A 28 5.31 9.96 18.38
N LYS A 29 6.65 10.06 18.39
CA LYS A 29 7.48 9.43 19.44
C LYS A 29 7.14 9.89 20.86
N LYS A 30 6.63 11.11 21.05
CA LYS A 30 6.20 11.61 22.36
C LYS A 30 4.81 11.09 22.77
N GLN A 31 3.93 10.85 21.80
CA GLN A 31 2.54 10.47 22.04
C GLN A 31 2.35 8.94 22.15
N LEU A 32 3.26 8.17 21.55
CA LEU A 32 3.13 6.73 21.47
C LEU A 32 3.56 6.05 22.78
N PRO A 33 2.81 5.04 23.26
CA PRO A 33 3.21 4.24 24.40
C PRO A 33 4.43 3.36 24.05
N LEU A 34 4.82 2.45 24.95
CA LEU A 34 5.83 1.44 24.64
C LEU A 34 5.43 0.68 23.37
N LEU A 35 6.24 0.80 22.32
CA LEU A 35 6.04 0.12 21.04
C LEU A 35 7.00 -1.05 20.94
N LYS A 36 6.56 -2.16 20.36
CA LYS A 36 7.50 -3.16 19.84
C LYS A 36 8.32 -2.51 18.73
N GLU A 37 9.58 -2.94 18.60
CA GLU A 37 10.49 -2.39 17.60
C GLU A 37 9.93 -2.53 16.17
N GLU A 38 9.32 -3.67 15.86
CA GLU A 38 8.67 -3.89 14.57
C GLU A 38 7.48 -2.94 14.31
N SER A 39 6.68 -2.63 15.34
CA SER A 39 5.59 -1.65 15.24
C SER A 39 6.11 -0.24 14.96
N ARG A 40 7.26 0.12 15.56
CA ARG A 40 7.93 1.40 15.30
C ARG A 40 8.40 1.48 13.86
N ILE A 41 9.06 0.43 13.36
CA ILE A 41 9.48 0.31 11.95
C ILE A 41 8.27 0.44 11.03
N CYS A 42 7.16 -0.21 11.40
CA CYS A 42 5.92 -0.16 10.64
C CYS A 42 5.35 1.26 10.46
N ILE A 43 5.27 2.03 11.55
CA ILE A 43 4.86 3.44 11.47
C ILE A 43 5.85 4.27 10.65
N GLU A 44 7.16 4.05 10.82
CA GLU A 44 8.19 4.79 10.08
C GLU A 44 8.10 4.53 8.58
N ASN A 45 7.92 3.28 8.16
CA ASN A 45 7.73 2.90 6.76
C ASN A 45 6.47 3.54 6.15
N PHE A 46 5.35 3.58 6.88
CA PHE A 46 4.17 4.31 6.39
C PHE A 46 4.43 5.82 6.25
N LEU A 47 5.11 6.45 7.20
CA LEU A 47 5.45 7.88 7.13
C LEU A 47 6.38 8.20 5.95
N ASP A 48 7.25 7.27 5.58
CA ASP A 48 8.20 7.42 4.47
C ASP A 48 7.58 7.06 3.12
N TYR A 49 6.56 6.21 3.13
CA TYR A 49 5.88 5.81 1.92
C TYR A 49 5.25 6.99 1.16
N ARG A 50 5.50 7.01 -0.14
CA ARG A 50 4.87 7.88 -1.13
C ARG A 50 4.36 7.01 -2.27
N ALA A 51 3.05 7.00 -2.48
CA ALA A 51 2.48 6.46 -3.71
C ALA A 51 3.13 7.15 -4.92
N ALA A 52 3.27 6.41 -6.02
CA ALA A 52 3.80 6.99 -7.25
C ALA A 52 2.90 8.15 -7.67
N ARG A 53 3.53 9.28 -8.00
CA ARG A 53 2.82 10.42 -8.56
C ARG A 53 2.38 10.07 -9.97
N THR A 54 1.15 9.59 -10.11
CA THR A 54 0.48 9.49 -11.40
C THR A 54 -0.30 10.79 -11.63
N ARG A 55 -0.36 11.23 -12.89
CA ARG A 55 -1.33 12.26 -13.33
C ARG A 55 -2.62 11.61 -13.85
N ALA A 56 -2.83 10.34 -13.50
CA ALA A 56 -4.01 9.61 -13.91
C ALA A 56 -5.20 10.20 -13.17
N GLU A 57 -6.24 10.51 -13.93
CA GLU A 57 -7.52 10.98 -13.40
C GLU A 57 -8.46 9.78 -13.35
N PHE A 58 -9.23 9.69 -12.27
CA PHE A 58 -10.19 8.62 -12.06
C PHE A 58 -11.59 9.24 -11.92
N PRO A 59 -12.63 8.61 -12.51
CA PRO A 59 -13.99 9.11 -12.38
C PRO A 59 -14.45 9.03 -10.92
N ARG A 60 -15.00 10.13 -10.40
CA ARG A 60 -15.46 10.22 -9.00
C ARG A 60 -16.56 9.21 -8.72
N SER A 61 -17.46 8.98 -9.68
CA SER A 61 -18.57 8.01 -9.55
C SER A 61 -18.11 6.56 -9.34
N ARG A 62 -16.86 6.25 -9.70
CA ARG A 62 -16.21 4.94 -9.49
C ARG A 62 -14.97 5.04 -8.61
N SER A 63 -14.89 6.06 -7.77
CA SER A 63 -13.82 6.22 -6.78
C SER A 63 -14.37 6.04 -5.37
N ALA A 64 -13.60 5.38 -4.53
CA ALA A 64 -13.91 5.13 -3.12
C ALA A 64 -12.63 5.19 -2.29
N ALA A 65 -12.78 5.40 -0.99
CA ALA A 65 -11.69 5.41 -0.04
C ALA A 65 -12.03 4.53 1.16
N VAL A 66 -11.02 3.82 1.67
CA VAL A 66 -11.14 3.02 2.90
C VAL A 66 -10.07 3.44 3.90
N LEU A 67 -10.44 3.46 5.18
CA LEU A 67 -9.57 3.88 6.26
C LEU A 67 -8.94 2.67 6.96
N ILE A 68 -7.62 2.52 6.83
CA ILE A 68 -6.83 1.63 7.67
C ILE A 68 -6.52 2.39 8.96
N ALA A 69 -7.44 2.30 9.91
CA ALA A 69 -7.32 2.96 11.20
C ALA A 69 -6.51 2.08 12.16
N LEU A 70 -5.24 2.46 12.36
CA LEU A 70 -4.30 1.75 13.23
C LEU A 70 -4.35 2.29 14.65
N PHE A 71 -4.15 1.43 15.64
CA PHE A 71 -3.92 1.83 17.02
C PHE A 71 -2.89 0.90 17.68
N VAL A 72 -2.30 1.37 18.77
CA VAL A 72 -1.29 0.60 19.52
C VAL A 72 -1.99 -0.22 20.60
N GLY A 73 -1.82 -1.54 20.54
CA GLY A 73 -2.29 -2.48 21.55
C GLY A 73 -1.48 -2.41 22.85
N ARG A 74 -1.95 -3.13 23.87
CA ARG A 74 -1.35 -3.10 25.22
C ARG A 74 0.12 -3.54 25.25
N GLU A 75 0.51 -4.44 24.36
CA GLU A 75 1.87 -4.96 24.25
C GLU A 75 2.75 -4.17 23.26
N GLY A 76 2.25 -3.07 22.71
CA GLY A 76 2.98 -2.26 21.72
C GLY A 76 2.87 -2.77 20.28
N ASP A 77 2.02 -3.76 20.01
CA ASP A 77 1.69 -4.20 18.65
C ASP A 77 0.72 -3.23 17.96
N LEU A 78 0.75 -3.20 16.63
CA LEU A 78 -0.24 -2.47 15.84
C LEU A 78 -1.44 -3.34 15.52
N TYR A 79 -2.61 -2.79 15.81
CA TYR A 79 -3.91 -3.34 15.45
C TYR A 79 -4.59 -2.47 14.42
N VAL A 80 -5.37 -3.08 13.53
CA VAL A 80 -6.28 -2.40 12.62
C VAL A 80 -7.71 -2.54 13.11
N LEU A 81 -8.49 -1.46 13.03
CA LEU A 81 -9.94 -1.50 13.26
C LEU A 81 -10.68 -2.03 12.02
N LEU A 82 -11.63 -2.93 12.26
CA LEU A 82 -12.48 -3.55 11.25
C LEU A 82 -13.94 -3.51 11.71
N SER A 83 -14.85 -3.33 10.76
CA SER A 83 -16.29 -3.37 11.01
C SER A 83 -16.90 -4.62 10.41
N ARG A 84 -17.96 -5.13 11.05
CA ARG A 84 -18.93 -6.02 10.42
C ARG A 84 -20.08 -5.17 9.91
N ARG A 85 -20.30 -5.19 8.59
CA ARG A 85 -21.41 -4.48 7.95
C ARG A 85 -22.76 -5.00 8.46
N ALA A 86 -23.75 -4.12 8.59
CA ALA A 86 -25.11 -4.49 8.95
C ALA A 86 -25.70 -5.52 7.97
N ALA A 87 -26.55 -6.41 8.49
CA ALA A 87 -27.13 -7.50 7.70
C ALA A 87 -28.15 -7.01 6.66
N GLU A 88 -28.69 -5.80 6.85
CA GLU A 88 -29.75 -5.22 6.04
C GLU A 88 -29.23 -4.44 4.82
N LEU A 89 -27.91 -4.33 4.67
CA LEU A 89 -27.29 -3.62 3.55
C LEU A 89 -27.44 -4.38 2.24
N ARG A 90 -27.74 -3.64 1.16
CA ARG A 90 -27.96 -4.20 -0.19
C ARG A 90 -26.73 -4.89 -0.78
N THR A 91 -25.54 -4.59 -0.29
CA THR A 91 -24.28 -5.16 -0.79
C THR A 91 -23.35 -5.45 0.38
N TYR A 92 -22.67 -6.60 0.32
CA TYR A 92 -21.69 -7.05 1.32
C TYR A 92 -22.25 -7.16 2.75
N ALA A 93 -23.54 -7.53 2.88
CA ALA A 93 -24.21 -7.69 4.16
C ALA A 93 -23.48 -8.67 5.10
N GLY A 94 -23.17 -8.21 6.32
CA GLY A 94 -22.46 -9.01 7.31
C GLY A 94 -20.98 -9.27 7.01
N ASP A 95 -20.42 -8.67 5.96
CA ASP A 95 -19.00 -8.84 5.62
C ASP A 95 -18.11 -8.00 6.54
N THR A 96 -16.90 -8.51 6.76
CA THR A 96 -15.84 -7.79 7.46
C THR A 96 -15.17 -6.82 6.50
N ALA A 97 -15.15 -5.55 6.85
CA ALA A 97 -14.64 -4.47 6.02
C ALA A 97 -13.78 -3.48 6.81
N LEU A 98 -12.97 -2.74 6.07
CA LEU A 98 -12.42 -1.47 6.54
C LEU A 98 -13.52 -0.41 6.45
N PRO A 99 -13.60 0.55 7.40
CA PRO A 99 -14.50 1.69 7.27
C PRO A 99 -14.23 2.45 5.98
N GLY A 100 -15.28 2.84 5.26
CA GLY A 100 -15.09 3.54 3.99
C GLY A 100 -16.24 3.40 3.01
N GLY A 101 -16.18 4.22 1.96
CA GLY A 101 -17.25 4.33 0.99
C GLY A 101 -16.85 5.17 -0.22
N LYS A 102 -17.85 5.61 -0.98
CA LYS A 102 -17.65 6.27 -2.27
C LYS A 102 -17.28 7.74 -2.07
N VAL A 103 -16.56 8.28 -3.05
CA VAL A 103 -16.30 9.72 -3.10
C VAL A 103 -17.60 10.47 -3.34
N GLU A 104 -17.86 11.48 -2.52
CA GLU A 104 -18.98 12.41 -2.66
C GLU A 104 -18.52 13.75 -3.24
N PRO A 105 -19.39 14.56 -3.88
CA PRO A 105 -19.03 15.84 -4.49
C PRO A 105 -18.29 16.81 -3.54
N GLU A 106 -18.65 16.80 -2.26
CA GLU A 106 -18.15 17.67 -1.20
C GLU A 106 -16.76 17.26 -0.70
N ASP A 107 -16.35 16.00 -0.96
CA ASP A 107 -15.04 15.49 -0.55
C ASP A 107 -13.92 16.23 -1.31
N ARG A 108 -13.01 16.83 -0.55
CA ARG A 108 -11.91 17.64 -1.11
C ARG A 108 -10.67 16.80 -1.43
N SER A 109 -10.60 15.58 -0.90
CA SER A 109 -9.52 14.63 -1.12
C SER A 109 -9.98 13.22 -0.76
N ILE A 110 -9.23 12.20 -1.22
CA ILE A 110 -9.44 10.80 -0.85
C ILE A 110 -9.33 10.58 0.68
N GLU A 111 -8.47 11.34 1.36
CA GLU A 111 -8.40 11.26 2.82
C GLU A 111 -9.69 11.80 3.45
N ASP A 112 -10.24 12.89 2.92
CA ASP A 112 -11.50 13.45 3.44
C ASP A 112 -12.66 12.48 3.24
N THR A 113 -12.74 11.79 2.09
CA THR A 113 -13.70 10.69 1.87
C THR A 113 -13.54 9.61 2.95
N ALA A 114 -12.33 9.08 3.16
CA ALA A 114 -12.11 8.03 4.14
C ALA A 114 -12.43 8.46 5.59
N ARG A 115 -12.18 9.73 5.93
CA ARG A 115 -12.48 10.31 7.24
C ARG A 115 -13.97 10.58 7.43
N ARG A 116 -14.67 11.04 6.39
CA ARG A 116 -16.13 11.22 6.40
C ARG A 116 -16.82 9.89 6.67
N GLU A 117 -16.53 8.90 5.84
CA GLU A 117 -17.10 7.56 5.95
C GLU A 117 -16.80 6.91 7.31
N ALA A 118 -15.54 6.99 7.81
CA ALA A 118 -15.21 6.46 9.12
C ALA A 118 -15.88 7.23 10.28
N TYR A 119 -16.16 8.52 10.12
CA TYR A 119 -16.92 9.28 11.10
C TYR A 119 -18.40 8.85 11.10
N GLU A 120 -19.00 8.69 9.92
CA GLU A 120 -20.40 8.27 9.75
C GLU A 120 -20.63 6.83 10.24
N GLU A 121 -19.76 5.89 9.87
CA GLU A 121 -19.93 4.47 10.19
C GLU A 121 -19.59 4.14 11.65
N ILE A 122 -18.51 4.72 12.19
CA ILE A 122 -17.94 4.30 13.49
C ILE A 122 -17.64 5.46 14.46
N GLY A 123 -18.02 6.70 14.13
CA GLY A 123 -17.82 7.86 14.99
C GLY A 123 -16.36 8.27 15.16
N LEU A 124 -15.47 7.86 14.25
CA LEU A 124 -14.05 8.15 14.37
C LEU A 124 -13.78 9.66 14.14
N PRO A 125 -13.13 10.38 15.08
CA PRO A 125 -12.89 11.81 14.93
C PRO A 125 -12.10 12.15 13.67
N GLN A 126 -12.59 13.16 12.95
CA GLN A 126 -11.89 13.71 11.79
C GLN A 126 -10.68 14.59 12.18
N ASP A 127 -10.47 14.82 13.48
CA ASP A 127 -9.33 15.56 14.03
C ASP A 127 -8.00 14.91 13.61
N ARG A 128 -7.23 15.63 12.79
CA ARG A 128 -5.94 15.21 12.22
C ARG A 128 -4.80 15.18 13.24
N VAL A 129 -4.97 15.77 14.42
CA VAL A 129 -4.02 15.71 15.55
C VAL A 129 -4.24 14.43 16.35
N LYS A 130 -5.51 14.06 16.55
CA LYS A 130 -5.94 12.83 17.26
C LYS A 130 -5.80 11.58 16.41
N VAL A 131 -6.06 11.71 15.10
CA VAL A 131 -6.03 10.62 14.12
C VAL A 131 -5.17 11.04 12.92
N PRO A 132 -3.85 11.25 13.11
CA PRO A 132 -2.96 11.70 12.03
C PRO A 132 -2.85 10.71 10.87
N LEU A 133 -2.73 11.27 9.66
CA LEU A 133 -2.39 10.52 8.45
C LEU A 133 -0.94 10.02 8.51
N LEU A 134 -0.75 8.74 8.25
CA LEU A 134 0.57 8.16 7.98
C LEU A 134 0.88 8.20 6.48
N CYS A 135 -0.01 7.64 5.65
CA CYS A 135 0.09 7.69 4.19
C CYS A 135 -1.24 7.40 3.47
N VAL A 136 -1.24 7.66 2.16
CA VAL A 136 -2.24 7.17 1.21
C VAL A 136 -1.54 6.14 0.32
N MET A 137 -2.11 4.94 0.22
CA MET A 137 -1.56 3.81 -0.54
C MET A 137 -1.96 3.87 -2.02
N GLU A 138 -1.32 3.05 -2.85
CA GLU A 138 -1.80 2.83 -4.22
C GLU A 138 -3.24 2.28 -4.22
N PRO A 139 -4.05 2.67 -5.23
CA PRO A 139 -5.41 2.19 -5.35
C PRO A 139 -5.50 0.72 -5.77
N PHE A 140 -6.61 0.09 -5.42
CA PHE A 140 -7.00 -1.26 -5.81
C PHE A 140 -8.28 -1.21 -6.63
N LEU A 141 -8.49 -2.21 -7.48
CA LEU A 141 -9.74 -2.36 -8.23
C LEU A 141 -10.67 -3.33 -7.51
N ALA A 142 -11.86 -2.88 -7.13
CA ALA A 142 -12.92 -3.74 -6.62
C ALA A 142 -13.64 -4.47 -7.77
N ARG A 143 -14.28 -5.61 -7.47
CA ARG A 143 -14.96 -6.45 -8.47
C ARG A 143 -16.06 -5.72 -9.25
N ASN A 144 -16.70 -4.74 -8.61
CA ASN A 144 -17.70 -3.85 -9.21
C ASN A 144 -17.09 -2.66 -9.99
N GLN A 145 -15.80 -2.75 -10.32
CA GLN A 145 -15.01 -1.74 -11.02
C GLN A 145 -14.98 -0.37 -10.34
N VAL A 146 -15.01 -0.36 -9.01
CA VAL A 146 -14.73 0.82 -8.19
C VAL A 146 -13.26 0.82 -7.82
N ILE A 147 -12.59 1.96 -8.01
CA ILE A 147 -11.23 2.21 -7.58
C ILE A 147 -11.26 2.55 -6.09
N VAL A 148 -10.67 1.69 -5.27
CA VAL A 148 -10.64 1.83 -3.82
C VAL A 148 -9.25 2.24 -3.38
N THR A 149 -9.13 3.41 -2.76
CA THR A 149 -7.84 3.95 -2.28
C THR A 149 -7.70 3.80 -0.76
N PRO A 150 -6.73 3.03 -0.25
CA PRO A 150 -6.52 2.90 1.19
C PRO A 150 -5.80 4.11 1.78
N VAL A 151 -6.34 4.60 2.90
CA VAL A 151 -5.81 5.72 3.68
C VAL A 151 -5.40 5.20 5.04
N VAL A 152 -4.12 5.33 5.39
CA VAL A 152 -3.57 4.80 6.65
C VAL A 152 -3.46 5.92 7.67
N VAL A 153 -4.15 5.77 8.81
CA VAL A 153 -4.10 6.71 9.92
C VAL A 153 -3.71 6.00 11.21
N LEU A 154 -3.22 6.78 12.18
CA LEU A 154 -2.88 6.28 13.51
C LEU A 154 -3.75 6.98 14.54
N ILE A 155 -4.55 6.22 15.29
CA ILE A 155 -5.36 6.71 16.40
C ILE A 155 -4.44 6.91 17.60
N LEU A 156 -4.30 8.18 18.00
CA LEU A 156 -3.58 8.58 19.21
C LEU A 156 -4.52 8.89 20.38
N ASP A 157 -5.80 9.14 20.10
CA ASP A 157 -6.78 9.44 21.12
C ASP A 157 -7.15 8.18 21.93
N LYS A 158 -6.63 8.09 23.16
CA LYS A 158 -6.91 7.01 24.11
C LYS A 158 -8.28 7.11 24.77
N THR A 159 -8.97 8.24 24.59
CA THR A 159 -10.32 8.48 25.13
C THR A 159 -11.41 8.16 24.10
N LEU A 160 -11.02 7.74 22.89
CA LEU A 160 -11.92 7.42 21.81
C LEU A 160 -12.93 6.34 22.22
N GLN A 161 -14.22 6.68 22.12
CA GLN A 161 -15.33 5.74 22.21
C GLN A 161 -16.03 5.73 20.86
N PRO A 162 -15.83 4.69 20.04
CA PRO A 162 -16.49 4.58 18.74
C PRO A 162 -18.01 4.60 18.90
N GLN A 163 -18.69 5.41 18.09
CA GLN A 163 -20.14 5.47 18.03
C GLN A 163 -20.60 4.84 16.73
N LEU A 164 -21.15 3.64 16.80
CA LEU A 164 -21.51 2.87 15.62
C LEU A 164 -22.85 3.34 15.07
N ASN A 165 -22.89 3.62 13.78
CA ASN A 165 -24.16 3.74 13.06
C ASN A 165 -24.74 2.34 12.84
N GLY A 166 -25.71 1.94 13.66
CA GLY A 166 -26.31 0.61 13.64
C GLY A 166 -26.96 0.22 12.31
N PHE A 167 -27.30 1.19 11.45
CA PHE A 167 -27.83 0.92 10.10
C PHE A 167 -26.76 0.41 9.12
N GLU A 168 -25.49 0.71 9.38
CA GLU A 168 -24.39 0.39 8.47
C GLU A 168 -23.39 -0.58 9.09
N VAL A 169 -23.19 -0.49 10.41
CA VAL A 169 -22.21 -1.27 11.17
C VAL A 169 -22.90 -2.02 12.30
N ALA A 170 -22.85 -3.34 12.25
CA ALA A 170 -23.35 -4.21 13.31
C ALA A 170 -22.39 -4.28 14.50
N THR A 171 -21.09 -4.43 14.22
CA THR A 171 -20.06 -4.55 15.26
C THR A 171 -18.73 -3.96 14.80
N LEU A 172 -17.91 -3.51 15.75
CA LEU A 172 -16.53 -3.07 15.55
C LEU A 172 -15.59 -4.01 16.32
N PHE A 173 -14.50 -4.39 15.68
CA PHE A 173 -13.46 -5.21 16.32
C PHE A 173 -12.08 -4.85 15.77
N SER A 174 -11.04 -5.47 16.34
CA SER A 174 -9.67 -5.23 15.93
C SER A 174 -8.92 -6.53 15.65
N HIS A 175 -7.95 -6.43 14.74
CA HIS A 175 -7.05 -7.54 14.39
C HIS A 175 -5.60 -7.06 14.34
N PRO A 176 -4.61 -7.85 14.77
CA PRO A 176 -3.20 -7.46 14.63
C PRO A 176 -2.86 -7.24 13.15
N LEU A 177 -2.26 -6.10 12.80
CA LEU A 177 -1.90 -5.83 11.40
C LEU A 177 -0.86 -6.85 10.90
N ARG A 178 0.10 -7.22 11.76
CA ARG A 178 1.17 -8.18 11.43
C ARG A 178 0.62 -9.54 11.01
N SER A 179 -0.50 -9.98 11.56
CA SER A 179 -1.00 -11.34 11.32
C SER A 179 -1.55 -11.56 9.91
N PHE A 180 -1.65 -10.51 9.08
CA PHE A 180 -1.91 -10.65 7.65
C PHE A 180 -0.65 -11.02 6.84
N LEU A 181 0.52 -11.14 7.49
CA LEU A 181 1.76 -11.60 6.84
C LEU A 181 2.03 -13.08 7.04
N ASP A 182 1.33 -13.74 7.94
CA ASP A 182 1.66 -15.10 8.35
C ASP A 182 0.42 -15.99 8.23
N SER A 183 0.60 -17.28 7.90
CA SER A 183 -0.51 -18.26 7.85
C SER A 183 -0.88 -18.82 9.22
N THR A 184 -0.24 -18.35 10.28
CA THR A 184 -0.49 -18.76 11.67
C THR A 184 -1.39 -17.73 12.38
N PRO A 185 -2.39 -18.19 13.14
CA PRO A 185 -3.29 -17.28 13.84
C PRO A 185 -2.56 -16.54 14.97
N PRO A 186 -2.88 -15.26 15.24
CA PRO A 186 -2.34 -14.52 16.37
C PRO A 186 -3.06 -14.84 17.70
N PHE A 187 -3.93 -15.84 17.70
CA PHE A 187 -4.70 -16.30 18.85
C PHE A 187 -4.66 -17.83 18.92
N PRO A 188 -4.90 -18.44 20.11
CA PRO A 188 -5.10 -19.87 20.21
C PRO A 188 -6.30 -20.29 19.36
N ALA A 189 -6.06 -20.94 18.22
CA ALA A 189 -7.11 -21.39 17.32
C ALA A 189 -7.42 -22.89 17.52
N PRO A 190 -8.70 -23.28 17.63
CA PRO A 190 -9.08 -24.69 17.53
C PRO A 190 -8.72 -25.23 16.13
N ARG A 191 -8.22 -26.47 16.07
CA ARG A 191 -7.61 -27.10 14.87
C ARG A 191 -8.57 -27.36 13.70
N SER A 192 -9.83 -26.94 13.77
CA SER A 192 -10.88 -27.35 12.83
C SER A 192 -10.83 -26.65 11.46
N GLU A 193 -10.22 -25.45 11.38
CA GLU A 193 -10.07 -24.74 10.11
C GLU A 193 -8.73 -23.97 10.06
N PRO A 194 -8.01 -23.95 8.92
CA PRO A 194 -6.81 -23.13 8.77
C PRO A 194 -7.12 -21.63 8.93
N TYR A 195 -6.23 -20.92 9.64
CA TYR A 195 -6.33 -19.46 9.83
C TYR A 195 -6.32 -18.69 8.51
N HIS A 196 -5.45 -19.08 7.58
CA HIS A 196 -5.31 -18.43 6.28
C HIS A 196 -5.57 -19.44 5.16
N THR A 197 -6.48 -19.09 4.26
CA THR A 197 -6.72 -19.79 2.99
C THR A 197 -6.73 -18.80 1.84
N TRP A 198 -6.57 -19.31 0.63
CA TRP A 198 -6.65 -18.49 -0.58
C TRP A 198 -7.28 -19.28 -1.72
N SER A 199 -7.82 -18.56 -2.69
CA SER A 199 -8.32 -19.10 -3.94
C SER A 199 -8.04 -18.13 -5.08
N ASP A 200 -7.66 -18.67 -6.24
CA ASP A 200 -7.40 -17.88 -7.42
C ASP A 200 -8.69 -17.72 -8.23
N HIS A 201 -9.00 -16.48 -8.60
CA HIS A 201 -10.22 -16.16 -9.34
C HIS A 201 -9.89 -15.34 -10.58
N ALA A 202 -10.60 -15.62 -11.67
CA ALA A 202 -10.64 -14.74 -12.82
C ALA A 202 -11.26 -13.40 -12.39
N PHE A 203 -10.52 -12.31 -12.56
CA PHE A 203 -10.96 -10.95 -12.28
C PHE A 203 -11.47 -10.31 -13.57
N GLY A 204 -12.62 -10.81 -14.04
CA GLY A 204 -13.15 -10.49 -15.37
C GLY A 204 -12.10 -10.80 -16.43
N GLU A 205 -11.97 -9.91 -17.41
CA GLU A 205 -10.93 -10.02 -18.43
C GLU A 205 -9.56 -9.51 -17.95
N THR A 206 -9.42 -8.94 -16.75
CA THR A 206 -8.15 -8.32 -16.34
C THR A 206 -7.03 -9.29 -16.03
N GLY A 207 -7.35 -10.56 -15.80
CA GLY A 207 -6.41 -11.63 -15.46
C GLY A 207 -6.87 -12.42 -14.23
N THR A 208 -5.99 -13.24 -13.68
CA THR A 208 -6.25 -14.00 -12.45
C THR A 208 -5.70 -13.24 -11.24
N THR A 209 -6.50 -13.13 -10.18
CA THR A 209 -6.07 -12.56 -8.88
C THR A 209 -6.21 -13.59 -7.79
N ARG A 210 -5.31 -13.54 -6.79
CA ARG A 210 -5.50 -14.29 -5.55
C ARG A 210 -6.50 -13.56 -4.66
N VAL A 211 -7.43 -14.32 -4.10
CA VAL A 211 -8.33 -13.86 -3.04
C VAL A 211 -7.93 -14.56 -1.76
N HIS A 212 -7.50 -13.77 -0.77
CA HIS A 212 -7.14 -14.28 0.54
C HIS A 212 -8.34 -14.29 1.49
N ARG A 213 -8.30 -15.20 2.46
CA ARG A 213 -9.25 -15.31 3.57
C ARG A 213 -8.50 -15.56 4.87
N PHE A 214 -8.74 -14.74 5.88
CA PHE A 214 -8.15 -14.85 7.22
C PHE A 214 -9.23 -14.96 8.29
N LEU A 215 -9.13 -15.94 9.17
CA LEU A 215 -10.00 -16.05 10.34
C LEU A 215 -9.74 -14.88 11.30
N THR A 216 -10.80 -14.47 11.98
CA THR A 216 -10.81 -13.37 12.94
C THR A 216 -10.73 -13.85 14.39
N GLY A 217 -10.93 -15.16 14.62
CA GLY A 217 -11.05 -15.75 15.96
C GLY A 217 -12.40 -15.43 16.61
N ARG A 218 -13.35 -14.89 15.83
CA ARG A 218 -14.66 -14.39 16.27
C ARG A 218 -15.80 -14.98 15.45
N GLU A 219 -15.51 -16.01 14.66
CA GLU A 219 -16.47 -16.70 13.78
C GLU A 219 -17.64 -17.28 14.57
N ALA A 220 -17.40 -17.79 15.78
CA ALA A 220 -18.46 -18.26 16.68
C ALA A 220 -19.46 -17.16 17.07
N GLY A 221 -19.04 -15.89 17.05
CA GLY A 221 -19.90 -14.71 17.23
C GLY A 221 -20.55 -14.21 15.93
N GLY A 222 -20.47 -14.98 14.84
CA GLY A 222 -21.01 -14.62 13.53
C GLY A 222 -20.20 -13.56 12.78
N ILE A 223 -18.96 -13.27 13.21
CA ILE A 223 -18.05 -12.40 12.44
C ILE A 223 -17.50 -13.21 11.27
N LYS A 224 -17.71 -12.73 10.05
CA LYS A 224 -17.15 -13.38 8.87
C LYS A 224 -15.62 -13.18 8.84
N PRO A 225 -14.87 -14.15 8.31
CA PRO A 225 -13.45 -14.01 8.01
C PRO A 225 -13.15 -12.73 7.22
N VAL A 226 -11.96 -12.17 7.39
CA VAL A 226 -11.46 -11.09 6.52
C VAL A 226 -11.17 -11.70 5.16
N PHE A 227 -11.88 -11.28 4.12
CA PHE A 227 -11.75 -11.90 2.79
C PHE A 227 -11.73 -10.87 1.66
N GLY A 228 -11.33 -11.30 0.46
CA GLY A 228 -11.50 -10.50 -0.75
C GLY A 228 -10.60 -9.27 -0.79
N LEU A 229 -11.15 -8.16 -1.28
CA LEU A 229 -10.43 -6.90 -1.42
C LEU A 229 -9.88 -6.40 -0.07
N THR A 230 -10.65 -6.53 1.01
CA THR A 230 -10.22 -6.15 2.37
C THR A 230 -8.96 -6.91 2.78
N ALA A 231 -8.93 -8.22 2.55
CA ALA A 231 -7.74 -9.04 2.84
C ALA A 231 -6.54 -8.61 2.01
N ASN A 232 -6.72 -8.40 0.70
CA ASN A 232 -5.63 -7.99 -0.19
C ASN A 232 -5.05 -6.61 0.19
N ILE A 233 -5.90 -5.66 0.57
CA ILE A 233 -5.48 -4.34 1.07
C ILE A 233 -4.67 -4.50 2.36
N LEU A 234 -5.12 -5.34 3.29
CA LEU A 234 -4.46 -5.55 4.58
C LEU A 234 -3.13 -6.29 4.45
N VAL A 235 -3.03 -7.29 3.55
CA VAL A 235 -1.76 -7.95 3.20
C VAL A 235 -0.78 -6.91 2.65
N ALA A 236 -1.21 -6.09 1.68
CA ALA A 236 -0.36 -5.04 1.11
C ALA A 236 0.06 -3.98 2.14
N ALA A 237 -0.86 -3.58 3.02
CA ALA A 237 -0.58 -2.61 4.07
C ALA A 237 0.41 -3.18 5.10
N ALA A 238 0.21 -4.44 5.53
CA ALA A 238 1.13 -5.10 6.44
C ALA A 238 2.51 -5.29 5.80
N SER A 239 2.58 -5.66 4.51
CA SER A 239 3.86 -5.82 3.82
C SER A 239 4.62 -4.50 3.68
N LEU A 240 3.89 -3.44 3.34
CA LEU A 240 4.44 -2.08 3.26
C LEU A 240 4.94 -1.61 4.63
N GLY A 241 4.09 -1.74 5.65
CA GLY A 241 4.41 -1.33 7.01
C GLY A 241 5.60 -2.10 7.55
N TYR A 242 5.53 -3.42 7.67
CA TYR A 242 6.61 -4.22 8.26
C TYR A 242 7.83 -4.40 7.34
N GLY A 243 7.81 -3.85 6.12
CA GLY A 243 8.95 -3.89 5.20
C GLY A 243 9.35 -5.29 4.76
N ARG A 244 8.41 -6.25 4.76
CA ARG A 244 8.64 -7.64 4.36
C ARG A 244 7.45 -8.21 3.58
N PRO A 245 7.65 -9.13 2.63
CA PRO A 245 6.56 -9.87 2.02
C PRO A 245 5.87 -10.80 3.03
N PRO A 246 4.63 -11.25 2.76
CA PRO A 246 4.00 -12.30 3.55
C PRO A 246 4.77 -13.63 3.44
N SER A 247 4.58 -14.52 4.41
CA SER A 247 5.14 -15.88 4.45
C SER A 247 4.51 -16.84 3.43
N PHE A 248 3.64 -16.33 2.57
CA PHE A 248 2.87 -17.04 1.56
C PHE A 248 2.86 -16.19 0.28
N GLU A 249 2.50 -16.80 -0.84
CA GLU A 249 2.38 -16.08 -2.11
C GLU A 249 1.15 -15.17 -2.13
N ALA A 250 1.38 -13.86 -2.19
CA ALA A 250 0.32 -12.84 -2.20
C ALA A 250 -0.47 -12.75 -3.52
N GLN A 251 0.08 -13.26 -4.62
CA GLN A 251 -0.52 -13.22 -5.96
C GLN A 251 -0.13 -14.49 -6.73
N PRO A 252 -0.95 -14.97 -7.67
CA PRO A 252 -0.54 -16.08 -8.52
C PRO A 252 0.60 -15.66 -9.46
N PRO A 253 1.33 -16.63 -10.04
CA PRO A 253 2.31 -16.34 -11.08
C PRO A 253 1.67 -15.52 -12.21
N ASN A 254 2.37 -14.48 -12.67
CA ASN A 254 1.95 -13.59 -13.75
C ASN A 254 0.66 -12.79 -13.46
N ALA A 255 0.26 -12.64 -12.19
CA ALA A 255 -0.85 -11.77 -11.84
C ALA A 255 -0.60 -10.32 -12.31
N PRO A 256 -1.59 -9.65 -12.91
CA PRO A 256 -1.49 -8.24 -13.20
C PRO A 256 -1.35 -7.44 -11.90
N THR A 257 -0.46 -6.46 -11.88
CA THR A 257 -0.35 -5.50 -10.76
C THR A 257 -1.65 -4.71 -10.59
N PRO A 258 -1.96 -4.15 -9.41
CA PRO A 258 -3.15 -3.32 -9.21
C PRO A 258 -3.28 -2.18 -10.23
N ARG A 259 -2.17 -1.54 -10.61
CA ARG A 259 -2.16 -0.52 -11.67
C ARG A 259 -2.52 -1.07 -13.04
N GLN A 260 -2.01 -2.26 -13.40
CA GLN A 260 -2.39 -2.94 -14.65
C GLN A 260 -3.86 -3.34 -14.66
N GLN A 261 -4.39 -3.82 -13.52
CA GLN A 261 -5.81 -4.15 -13.39
C GLN A 261 -6.69 -2.91 -13.61
N ILE A 262 -6.37 -1.79 -12.96
CA ILE A 262 -7.10 -0.52 -13.13
C ILE A 262 -6.96 0.00 -14.56
N ALA A 263 -5.75 0.06 -15.11
CA ALA A 263 -5.51 0.53 -16.47
C ALA A 263 -6.29 -0.29 -17.50
N ARG A 264 -6.28 -1.62 -17.34
CA ARG A 264 -7.04 -2.52 -18.22
C ARG A 264 -8.55 -2.30 -18.10
N ALA A 265 -9.07 -2.14 -16.88
CA ALA A 265 -10.48 -1.82 -16.68
C ALA A 265 -10.85 -0.46 -17.30
N ILE A 266 -9.96 0.54 -17.23
CA ILE A 266 -10.18 1.86 -17.84
C ILE A 266 -10.29 1.76 -19.37
N ILE A 267 -9.41 1.01 -20.05
CA ILE A 267 -9.40 0.97 -21.54
C ILE A 267 -10.43 -0.01 -22.13
N MET A 268 -10.92 -0.95 -21.33
CA MET A 268 -11.84 -2.00 -21.78
C MET A 268 -13.20 -1.42 -22.20
N PRO A 269 -13.60 -1.50 -23.48
CA PRO A 269 -14.88 -1.00 -23.93
C PRO A 269 -16.05 -1.69 -23.21
N GLY A 270 -17.06 -0.93 -22.80
CA GLY A 270 -18.24 -1.46 -22.08
C GLY A 270 -17.99 -1.83 -20.62
N SER A 271 -16.78 -1.60 -20.09
CA SER A 271 -16.54 -1.68 -18.66
C SER A 271 -17.22 -0.49 -17.96
N ALA A 272 -17.76 -0.72 -16.76
CA ALA A 272 -18.38 0.32 -15.95
C ALA A 272 -17.40 1.46 -15.60
N LEU A 273 -16.10 1.17 -15.50
CA LEU A 273 -15.08 2.19 -15.27
C LEU A 273 -14.78 3.00 -16.53
N ASN A 274 -14.71 2.33 -17.69
CA ASN A 274 -14.54 2.96 -18.99
C ASN A 274 -15.72 3.89 -19.34
N GLU A 275 -16.95 3.44 -19.09
CA GLU A 275 -18.16 4.25 -19.26
C GLU A 275 -18.18 5.47 -18.32
N ALA A 276 -17.79 5.29 -17.06
CA ALA A 276 -17.68 6.38 -16.10
C ALA A 276 -16.61 7.40 -16.52
N CYS A 277 -15.44 6.96 -16.99
CA CYS A 277 -14.42 7.84 -17.54
C CYS A 277 -15.00 8.72 -18.66
N ARG A 278 -15.69 8.11 -19.64
CA ARG A 278 -16.29 8.86 -20.75
C ARG A 278 -17.35 9.85 -20.30
N THR A 279 -18.22 9.43 -19.37
CA THR A 279 -19.30 10.27 -18.83
C THR A 279 -18.76 11.49 -18.09
N GLU A 280 -17.64 11.34 -17.39
CA GLU A 280 -16.98 12.41 -16.63
C GLU A 280 -15.92 13.17 -17.44
N GLY A 281 -15.85 12.96 -18.77
CA GLY A 281 -14.92 13.69 -19.65
C GLY A 281 -13.45 13.28 -19.51
N ILE A 282 -13.17 12.13 -18.91
CA ILE A 282 -11.82 11.57 -18.72
C ILE A 282 -11.48 10.68 -19.90
N SER A 283 -10.40 11.01 -20.61
CA SER A 283 -9.83 10.19 -21.70
C SER A 283 -9.31 8.85 -21.15
N PRO A 284 -9.91 7.69 -21.52
CA PRO A 284 -9.50 6.39 -20.99
C PRO A 284 -8.04 6.05 -21.35
N ASP A 285 -7.62 6.34 -22.58
CA ASP A 285 -6.26 6.06 -23.04
C ASP A 285 -5.23 6.92 -22.31
N ASP A 286 -5.52 8.20 -22.08
CA ASP A 286 -4.64 9.07 -21.30
C ASP A 286 -4.57 8.64 -19.83
N ALA A 287 -5.72 8.32 -19.22
CA ALA A 287 -5.77 7.89 -17.83
C ALA A 287 -4.98 6.60 -17.61
N ALA A 288 -5.20 5.58 -18.45
CA ALA A 288 -4.46 4.33 -18.41
C ALA A 288 -2.97 4.52 -18.74
N GLY A 289 -2.65 5.30 -19.77
CA GLY A 289 -1.28 5.61 -20.15
C GLY A 289 -0.51 6.32 -19.03
N ARG A 290 -1.13 7.31 -18.35
CA ARG A 290 -0.52 8.00 -17.20
C ARG A 290 -0.38 7.11 -15.97
N LEU A 291 -1.25 6.12 -15.79
CA LEU A 291 -1.20 5.16 -14.69
C LEU A 291 -0.08 4.13 -14.88
N LEU A 292 0.12 3.66 -16.12
CA LEU A 292 1.14 2.67 -16.47
C LEU A 292 2.52 3.29 -16.72
N ARG A 293 2.59 4.61 -16.94
CA ARG A 293 3.89 5.29 -17.05
C ARG A 293 4.68 5.05 -15.76
N PRO A 294 5.96 4.63 -15.86
CA PRO A 294 6.83 4.60 -14.70
C PRO A 294 6.86 6.02 -14.09
N PRO A 295 6.84 6.15 -12.75
CA PRO A 295 6.88 7.46 -12.12
C PRO A 295 8.06 8.25 -12.69
N PHE A 296 7.83 9.53 -13.02
CA PHE A 296 8.93 10.42 -13.34
C PHE A 296 9.95 10.32 -12.22
N ALA A 297 11.09 9.73 -12.52
CA ALA A 297 12.16 9.62 -11.56
C ALA A 297 12.77 11.02 -11.43
N PHE A 298 12.15 11.85 -10.59
CA PHE A 298 12.66 13.18 -10.26
C PHE A 298 14.04 13.12 -9.60
N ASN A 299 14.53 11.91 -9.27
CA ASN A 299 15.89 11.56 -8.88
C ASN A 299 16.20 10.09 -9.25
N ALA A 300 15.86 9.60 -10.44
CA ALA A 300 16.71 8.52 -10.95
C ALA A 300 18.12 9.15 -11.00
N PRO A 301 19.18 8.48 -10.52
CA PRO A 301 20.50 8.92 -10.94
C PRO A 301 20.37 9.05 -12.45
N ARG A 302 20.58 10.25 -12.98
CA ARG A 302 20.93 10.36 -14.38
C ARG A 302 22.13 9.43 -14.45
N VAL A 303 21.94 8.22 -14.96
CA VAL A 303 23.05 7.48 -15.51
C VAL A 303 23.48 8.44 -16.61
N LEU A 304 24.47 9.27 -16.28
CA LEU A 304 25.24 9.94 -17.29
C LEU A 304 25.78 8.78 -18.11
N GLU A 305 25.09 8.47 -19.21
CA GLU A 305 25.74 7.76 -20.27
C GLU A 305 26.84 8.69 -20.76
N TRP A 306 28.03 8.54 -20.19
CA TRP A 306 29.21 9.31 -20.55
C TRP A 306 29.47 9.27 -22.07
N ALA A 307 29.02 8.19 -22.74
CA ALA A 307 28.99 8.04 -24.18
C ALA A 307 28.13 9.08 -24.94
N ARG A 308 27.13 9.68 -24.29
CA ARG A 308 26.28 10.76 -24.85
C ARG A 308 26.77 12.16 -24.50
N ILE A 309 27.68 12.32 -23.53
CA ILE A 309 28.23 13.63 -23.17
C ILE A 309 29.38 14.01 -24.10
N GLY A 310 30.33 13.10 -24.39
CA GLY A 310 31.44 13.42 -25.31
C GLY A 310 30.97 13.92 -26.68
N ALA A 311 29.82 13.39 -27.13
CA ALA A 311 29.09 13.81 -28.33
C ALA A 311 28.78 15.30 -28.45
N GLN A 312 28.50 15.96 -27.33
CA GLN A 312 28.02 17.34 -27.27
C GLN A 312 29.16 18.31 -26.98
N TRP A 313 30.32 17.82 -26.53
CA TRP A 313 31.48 18.66 -26.21
C TRP A 313 32.35 18.96 -27.43
N ASP A 314 32.45 18.03 -28.39
CA ASP A 314 33.21 18.26 -29.62
C ASP A 314 32.48 19.20 -30.61
N ASP A 315 31.14 19.20 -30.60
CA ASP A 315 30.28 20.16 -31.37
C ASP A 315 30.38 21.60 -30.82
N LEU A 316 30.92 21.78 -29.62
CA LEU A 316 31.00 23.04 -28.89
C LEU A 316 32.39 23.69 -28.94
N LEU A 317 33.41 22.99 -29.44
CA LEU A 317 34.83 23.39 -29.39
C LEU A 317 35.54 23.39 -30.75
N SER A 318 34.82 23.26 -31.87
CA SER A 318 35.37 23.48 -33.21
C SER A 318 35.10 24.91 -33.67
N ASP A 319 36.18 25.68 -33.84
CA ASP A 319 36.18 27.02 -34.41
C ASP A 319 36.24 26.91 -35.95
N ASP A 320 35.10 26.97 -36.64
CA ASP A 320 35.03 27.28 -38.08
C ASP A 320 33.81 28.17 -38.35
N GLU A 321 34.07 29.37 -38.88
CA GLU A 321 33.12 30.49 -38.98
C GLU A 321 32.19 30.48 -40.21
N ASP A 322 32.13 29.43 -41.05
CA ASP A 322 31.26 29.48 -42.23
C ASP A 322 30.76 28.09 -42.70
N SER A 323 29.65 27.56 -42.15
CA SER A 323 28.60 26.76 -42.86
C SER A 323 27.51 26.11 -41.95
N PRO A 324 26.35 25.67 -42.51
CA PRO A 324 25.04 25.73 -41.86
C PRO A 324 24.61 24.49 -41.04
N ALA A 325 23.75 24.74 -40.04
CA ALA A 325 22.88 23.88 -39.20
C ALA A 325 23.12 22.33 -39.14
N PRO A 326 23.00 21.73 -37.93
CA PRO A 326 23.89 20.67 -37.45
C PRO A 326 23.50 19.27 -37.94
N LYS A 327 24.50 18.48 -38.38
CA LYS A 327 24.35 17.03 -38.59
C LYS A 327 25.61 16.23 -38.25
N ALA A 328 25.42 15.33 -37.28
CA ALA A 328 26.08 14.04 -37.04
C ALA A 328 27.62 13.97 -36.92
N LYS A 329 28.06 13.75 -35.66
CA LYS A 329 29.29 13.12 -35.13
C LYS A 329 30.24 12.41 -36.11
N PRO A 330 31.56 12.53 -35.86
CA PRO A 330 32.48 11.42 -36.05
C PRO A 330 33.39 11.09 -34.85
N MET A 331 34.11 9.97 -35.03
CA MET A 331 34.86 9.10 -34.11
C MET A 331 36.22 9.63 -33.67
N ILE A 332 36.64 9.29 -32.45
CA ILE A 332 38.05 9.33 -32.00
C ILE A 332 38.70 7.96 -32.24
N ASP A 333 39.91 7.97 -32.79
CA ASP A 333 40.76 6.82 -33.11
C ASP A 333 41.36 6.16 -31.86
N ALA A 334 41.49 4.85 -31.97
CA ALA A 334 41.84 3.90 -30.94
C ALA A 334 43.35 3.72 -30.88
N THR A 335 44.00 4.23 -29.84
CA THR A 335 45.26 3.65 -29.36
C THR A 335 45.54 4.14 -27.95
N GLN A 336 45.01 3.43 -26.95
CA GLN A 336 45.79 2.98 -25.80
C GLN A 336 44.94 2.11 -24.84
N LEU A 337 45.52 0.96 -24.52
CA LEU A 337 45.36 0.16 -23.29
C LEU A 337 44.35 -1.00 -23.30
N ALA A 338 44.83 -2.08 -23.94
CA ALA A 338 44.80 -3.50 -23.58
C ALA A 338 43.83 -4.02 -22.49
N VAL A 339 43.04 -5.01 -22.91
CA VAL A 339 42.19 -5.91 -22.13
C VAL A 339 42.91 -7.26 -21.93
N PRO A 340 42.83 -7.94 -20.77
CA PRO A 340 43.00 -9.39 -20.72
C PRO A 340 41.65 -10.11 -20.90
N ALA A 341 41.64 -11.11 -21.77
CA ALA A 341 40.49 -11.94 -22.15
C ALA A 341 40.08 -12.95 -21.04
N PRO A 342 38.82 -13.44 -21.06
CA PRO A 342 38.31 -14.41 -20.09
C PRO A 342 38.64 -15.86 -20.51
N THR A 343 38.99 -16.71 -19.55
CA THR A 343 39.10 -18.16 -19.77
C THR A 343 37.92 -18.87 -19.11
N ALA A 344 37.32 -19.79 -19.86
CA ALA A 344 36.10 -20.51 -19.56
C ALA A 344 36.33 -21.81 -18.74
N LEU A 345 35.29 -22.15 -17.98
CA LEU A 345 34.75 -23.48 -17.63
C LEU A 345 35.60 -24.49 -16.84
N ALA A 346 35.12 -24.82 -15.64
CA ALA A 346 34.85 -26.21 -15.23
C ALA A 346 33.96 -26.24 -13.97
N ASP A 347 32.78 -26.84 -14.08
CA ASP A 347 32.10 -27.64 -13.03
C ASP A 347 32.44 -29.12 -13.33
N PRO A 348 32.20 -30.14 -12.46
CA PRO A 348 31.46 -30.17 -11.19
C PRO A 348 32.12 -31.01 -10.06
N ALA A 349 31.67 -30.90 -8.80
CA ALA A 349 31.66 -32.03 -7.84
C ALA A 349 30.91 -31.71 -6.53
N SER A 350 30.39 -32.78 -5.94
CA SER A 350 29.38 -32.94 -4.90
C SER A 350 29.81 -32.70 -3.45
N ALA A 351 28.84 -32.21 -2.66
CA ALA A 351 28.48 -32.60 -1.29
C ALA A 351 29.46 -33.48 -0.47
N ALA A 352 30.24 -32.82 0.39
CA ALA A 352 30.61 -33.18 1.76
C ALA A 352 31.51 -32.03 2.27
N ASP A 353 31.80 -31.93 3.56
CA ASP A 353 32.77 -30.97 4.11
C ASP A 353 32.30 -29.52 4.37
N VAL A 354 31.13 -29.34 5.00
CA VAL A 354 30.96 -28.25 5.99
C VAL A 354 30.18 -28.76 7.22
N VAL A 355 30.54 -29.95 7.70
CA VAL A 355 30.13 -30.45 9.02
C VAL A 355 31.41 -30.73 9.83
N ASP A 356 32.20 -29.70 10.11
CA ASP A 356 33.19 -29.80 11.19
C ASP A 356 33.72 -28.44 11.70
N ALA A 357 32.81 -27.54 12.09
CA ALA A 357 33.20 -26.24 12.66
C ALA A 357 32.38 -25.81 13.89
N ALA A 358 31.77 -26.77 14.61
CA ALA A 358 30.98 -26.47 15.81
C ALA A 358 31.21 -27.43 17.00
N THR A 359 32.29 -28.20 17.02
CA THR A 359 32.59 -29.17 18.10
C THR A 359 33.83 -28.79 18.93
N ARG A 360 34.06 -27.48 19.14
CA ARG A 360 35.07 -26.98 20.09
C ARG A 360 34.58 -25.74 20.83
N ARG A 361 33.62 -25.92 21.74
CA ARG A 361 33.36 -25.06 22.91
C ARG A 361 32.40 -25.82 23.81
N GLY A 362 32.93 -26.37 24.92
CA GLY A 362 32.20 -27.21 25.87
C GLY A 362 30.98 -26.52 26.46
N PHE A 363 29.82 -26.74 25.84
CA PHE A 363 28.54 -26.28 26.33
C PHE A 363 27.81 -27.48 26.95
N VAL A 364 27.62 -27.44 28.27
CA VAL A 364 26.79 -28.40 29.01
C VAL A 364 25.36 -27.84 29.05
N PRO A 365 24.36 -28.52 28.45
CA PRO A 365 22.97 -28.04 28.49
C PRO A 365 22.35 -28.25 29.88
N PRO A 366 21.46 -27.34 30.35
CA PRO A 366 20.80 -27.47 31.66
C PRO A 366 19.76 -28.60 31.67
N LYS A 367 19.70 -29.35 32.77
CA LYS A 367 18.70 -30.39 33.05
C LYS A 367 17.29 -29.77 33.15
N ILE A 368 16.36 -30.28 32.34
CA ILE A 368 14.92 -29.96 32.41
C ILE A 368 14.29 -30.82 33.52
N PRO A 369 13.53 -30.24 34.47
CA PRO A 369 12.78 -31.01 35.45
C PRO A 369 11.53 -31.66 34.83
N THR A 370 11.31 -32.94 35.15
CA THR A 370 10.13 -33.73 34.76
C THR A 370 8.85 -33.25 35.47
N PRO A 371 7.69 -33.17 34.78
CA PRO A 371 6.43 -32.79 35.41
C PRO A 371 5.86 -33.91 36.31
N PRO A 372 5.13 -33.56 37.39
CA PRO A 372 4.53 -34.54 38.30
C PRO A 372 3.30 -35.22 37.68
N THR A 373 3.16 -36.51 37.98
CA THR A 373 2.03 -37.38 37.61
C THR A 373 0.74 -36.93 38.32
N PRO A 374 -0.43 -36.91 37.65
CA PRO A 374 -1.69 -36.56 38.30
C PRO A 374 -2.18 -37.67 39.26
N PRO A 375 -2.90 -37.31 40.34
CA PRO A 375 -3.38 -38.27 41.33
C PRO A 375 -4.55 -39.11 40.82
N THR A 376 -4.61 -40.34 41.34
CA THR A 376 -5.59 -41.42 41.09
C THR A 376 -7.03 -41.10 41.42
#